data_AF-A0A812VY24-F1
#
_entry.id   AF-A0A812VY24-F1
#
_cell.length_a   1.000
_cell.length_b   1.000
_cell.length_c   1.000
_cell.angle_alpha   90.00
_cell.angle_beta   90.00
_cell.angle_gamma   90.00
#
_symmetry.space_group_name_H-M   'P 1'
#
loop_
_entity.id
_entity.type
_entity.pdbx_description
1 polymer ?
#
loop_
_entity_poly.entity_id
_entity_poly.type
_entity_poly.pdbx_seq_one_letter_code
_entity_poly.pdbx_strand_id
1 'polypeptide(L)'
;MAGTSSEEEARYTLEGANDIEPLADGTGSWLAHRATKDVPGSGPGDDWITEVFSDPSGAQGANIASSAAFQVPSARFTHRPRILVLYGSLRPTSFSRKMAHECARLLEVLGAEVRTFNPMGLPVRDPALEDHPKVQELRNLSKWSEGHVWSSPEMHGCITGAFKNQIDWLPLNTGSVRPTQGRTCVVLQVNGGSQSFNAVNELRRLARWMRMPCCTNQSSVPKAWQEFDDDGRMKDSSFRDRVVDVMEEFYKFTLIMREHADALNDRFSERKEVAQKGKLLTQAEHLGLCFHSRNTRHVELFLRRMELLNVWSNPEPPKCPKQVQNPDNLQFLYTGQCAT
;
A
#
# COMPACT_ATOMS: atom_id res chain seq x y z
N MET A 1 -14.00 -40.11 -17.49
CA MET A 1 -14.51 -38.74 -17.64
C MET A 1 -13.80 -37.90 -16.60
N ALA A 2 -12.74 -37.21 -17.03
CA ALA A 2 -11.97 -36.29 -16.21
C ALA A 2 -12.08 -34.92 -16.88
N GLY A 3 -12.49 -33.93 -16.10
CA GLY A 3 -12.83 -32.56 -16.50
C GLY A 3 -13.79 -32.05 -15.43
N THR A 4 -13.58 -30.93 -14.76
CA THR A 4 -12.80 -29.73 -15.09
C THR A 4 -12.54 -29.00 -13.76
N SER A 5 -11.27 -28.84 -13.37
CA SER A 5 -10.87 -27.94 -12.28
C SER A 5 -9.93 -26.83 -12.77
N SER A 6 -9.91 -26.56 -14.08
CA SER A 6 -8.94 -25.67 -14.73
C SER A 6 -9.56 -24.42 -15.39
N GLU A 7 -10.89 -24.26 -15.36
CA GLU A 7 -11.56 -23.10 -16.00
C GLU A 7 -11.92 -21.97 -15.02
N GLU A 8 -11.95 -22.23 -13.70
CA GLU A 8 -12.33 -21.21 -12.71
C GLU A 8 -11.14 -20.38 -12.16
N GLU A 9 -9.91 -20.89 -12.24
CA GLU A 9 -8.71 -20.12 -11.86
C GLU A 9 -8.29 -19.07 -12.92
N ALA A 10 -8.89 -19.11 -14.11
CA ALA A 10 -8.52 -18.25 -15.24
C ALA A 10 -9.12 -16.82 -15.18
N ARG A 11 -10.00 -16.48 -14.24
CA ARG A 11 -10.67 -15.15 -14.22
C ARG A 11 -9.87 -14.02 -13.57
N TYR A 12 -8.81 -14.31 -12.83
CA TYR A 12 -8.02 -13.28 -12.12
C TYR A 12 -6.51 -13.43 -12.34
N THR A 13 -6.10 -14.01 -13.46
CA THR A 13 -4.71 -13.93 -13.90
C THR A 13 -4.42 -12.49 -14.33
N LEU A 14 -3.28 -11.96 -13.90
CA LEU A 14 -2.77 -10.63 -14.25
C LEU A 14 -2.66 -10.39 -15.78
N GLU A 15 -2.80 -11.46 -16.57
CA GLU A 15 -2.77 -11.52 -18.03
C GLU A 15 -4.15 -11.29 -18.68
N GLY A 16 -5.26 -11.66 -18.02
CA GLY A 16 -6.63 -11.42 -18.51
C GLY A 16 -7.27 -10.13 -18.00
N ALA A 17 -6.64 -9.41 -17.09
CA ALA A 17 -7.32 -8.36 -16.34
C ALA A 17 -7.35 -6.95 -17.01
N ASN A 18 -7.07 -6.91 -18.32
CA ASN A 18 -7.67 -5.90 -19.19
C ASN A 18 -9.19 -6.10 -19.36
N ASP A 19 -9.73 -7.25 -18.92
CA ASP A 19 -11.15 -7.63 -19.03
C ASP A 19 -11.97 -7.24 -17.79
N ILE A 20 -11.41 -6.44 -16.86
CA ILE A 20 -12.25 -5.79 -15.84
C ILE A 20 -13.08 -4.72 -16.56
N GLU A 21 -14.36 -5.02 -16.73
CA GLU A 21 -15.32 -4.12 -17.36
C GLU A 21 -15.24 -2.72 -16.73
N PRO A 22 -14.98 -1.67 -17.53
CA PRO A 22 -15.05 -0.31 -17.03
C PRO A 22 -16.46 -0.05 -16.49
N LEU A 23 -16.53 0.64 -15.34
CA LEU A 23 -17.76 1.17 -14.81
C LEU A 23 -18.41 2.11 -15.85
N ALA A 24 -19.71 2.36 -15.69
CA ALA A 24 -20.48 3.20 -16.60
C ALA A 24 -19.92 4.63 -16.76
N ASP A 25 -19.08 5.09 -15.83
CA ASP A 25 -18.38 6.38 -15.88
C ASP A 25 -16.97 6.29 -16.52
N GLY A 26 -16.62 5.16 -17.14
CA GLY A 26 -15.32 4.88 -17.73
C GLY A 26 -14.21 4.56 -16.72
N THR A 27 -14.51 4.48 -15.42
CA THR A 27 -13.52 4.19 -14.37
C THR A 27 -13.47 2.69 -14.04
N GLY A 28 -12.40 2.18 -13.43
CA GLY A 28 -12.37 0.79 -12.94
C GLY A 28 -11.54 -0.20 -13.73
N SER A 29 -11.15 0.12 -14.96
CA SER A 29 -10.04 -0.56 -15.62
C SER A 29 -8.70 -0.10 -15.04
N TRP A 30 -7.68 -0.95 -15.09
CA TRP A 30 -6.32 -0.62 -14.65
C TRP A 30 -5.66 0.52 -15.44
N LEU A 31 -6.14 0.76 -16.67
CA LEU A 31 -5.69 1.84 -17.55
C LEU A 31 -6.69 3.02 -17.58
N ALA A 32 -7.57 3.15 -16.58
CA ALA A 32 -8.56 4.23 -16.53
C ALA A 32 -7.95 5.65 -16.43
N HIS A 33 -6.64 5.78 -16.26
CA HIS A 33 -5.93 7.05 -16.41
C HIS A 33 -5.77 7.47 -17.89
N ARG A 34 -5.81 6.54 -18.84
CA ARG A 34 -5.68 6.84 -20.28
C ARG A 34 -7.01 7.31 -20.87
N ALA A 35 -6.96 8.30 -21.74
CA ALA A 35 -8.11 8.61 -22.62
C ALA A 35 -8.16 7.65 -23.81
N THR A 36 -7.00 7.27 -24.35
CA THR A 36 -6.87 6.28 -25.42
C THR A 36 -6.08 5.09 -24.90
N LYS A 37 -6.69 3.89 -24.92
CA LYS A 37 -6.14 2.68 -24.30
C LYS A 37 -4.69 2.39 -24.72
N ASP A 38 -4.34 2.60 -25.99
CA ASP A 38 -3.02 2.24 -26.55
C ASP A 38 -2.02 3.39 -26.58
N VAL A 39 -2.39 4.59 -26.11
CA VAL A 39 -1.52 5.78 -26.14
C VAL A 39 -1.10 6.13 -24.70
N PRO A 40 0.16 5.80 -24.30
CA PRO A 40 0.73 6.24 -23.03
C PRO A 40 0.68 7.75 -22.87
N GLY A 41 0.52 8.24 -21.65
CA GLY A 41 0.45 9.68 -21.39
C GLY A 41 -0.89 10.34 -21.73
N SER A 42 -1.70 9.71 -22.58
CA SER A 42 -3.00 10.28 -22.97
C SER A 42 -3.92 10.51 -21.76
N GLY A 43 -4.66 11.61 -21.82
CA GLY A 43 -5.67 11.98 -20.82
C GLY A 43 -6.78 12.81 -21.46
N PRO A 44 -7.84 13.13 -20.72
CA PRO A 44 -8.84 14.08 -21.19
C PRO A 44 -8.20 15.47 -21.38
N GLY A 45 -8.79 16.33 -22.20
CA GLY A 45 -8.29 17.69 -22.43
C GLY A 45 -6.89 17.75 -23.04
N ASP A 46 -6.17 18.82 -22.72
CA ASP A 46 -4.84 19.12 -23.25
C ASP A 46 -3.75 18.16 -22.73
N ASP A 47 -2.88 17.68 -23.62
CA ASP A 47 -1.87 16.68 -23.28
C ASP A 47 -0.50 17.29 -22.96
N TRP A 48 -0.49 18.07 -21.87
CA TRP A 48 0.71 18.72 -21.34
C TRP A 48 1.85 17.73 -21.02
N ILE A 49 1.55 16.45 -20.79
CA ILE A 49 2.57 15.43 -20.49
C ILE A 49 3.40 15.12 -21.73
N THR A 50 2.74 15.01 -22.89
CA THR A 50 3.43 14.84 -24.17
C THR A 50 4.28 16.06 -24.50
N GLU A 51 3.81 17.26 -24.18
CA GLU A 51 4.59 18.51 -24.36
C GLU A 51 5.86 18.52 -23.50
N VAL A 52 5.74 18.22 -22.20
CA VAL A 52 6.89 18.14 -21.27
C VAL A 52 7.88 17.05 -21.70
N PHE A 53 7.40 15.93 -22.22
CA PHE A 53 8.26 14.86 -22.71
C PHE A 53 8.96 15.20 -24.04
N SER A 54 8.27 15.92 -24.92
CA SER A 54 8.68 16.10 -26.31
C SER A 54 9.39 17.41 -26.60
N ASP A 55 9.56 18.33 -25.62
CA ASP A 55 10.22 19.63 -25.84
C ASP A 55 11.63 19.45 -26.44
N PRO A 56 11.82 19.69 -27.75
CA PRO A 56 13.10 19.52 -28.43
C PRO A 56 14.01 20.74 -28.27
N SER A 57 13.47 21.85 -27.78
CA SER A 57 14.15 23.15 -27.74
C SER A 57 15.01 23.33 -26.49
N GLY A 58 14.71 22.59 -25.41
CA GLY A 58 15.33 22.78 -24.10
C GLY A 58 15.09 24.17 -23.49
N ALA A 59 14.28 25.01 -24.13
CA ALA A 59 14.05 26.40 -23.73
C ALA A 59 13.27 26.50 -22.41
N GLN A 60 12.49 25.47 -22.08
CA GLN A 60 11.79 25.36 -20.80
C GLN A 60 12.57 24.56 -19.74
N GLY A 61 13.70 23.94 -20.11
CA GLY A 61 14.48 23.07 -19.20
C GLY A 61 13.76 21.79 -18.74
N ALA A 62 12.58 21.49 -19.30
CA ALA A 62 11.61 20.53 -18.78
C ALA A 62 11.64 19.14 -19.45
N ASN A 63 12.65 18.83 -20.27
CA ASN A 63 12.69 17.57 -21.01
C ASN A 63 13.02 16.38 -20.08
N ILE A 64 11.98 15.64 -19.68
CA ILE A 64 12.10 14.43 -18.86
C ILE A 64 12.52 13.18 -19.65
N ALA A 65 12.73 13.24 -20.96
CA ALA A 65 13.18 12.10 -21.76
C ALA A 65 14.58 11.62 -21.34
N SER A 66 15.41 12.52 -20.82
CA SER A 66 16.69 12.16 -20.18
C SER A 66 16.50 11.20 -19.00
N SER A 67 15.40 11.31 -18.28
CA SER A 67 15.06 10.44 -17.16
C SER A 67 14.52 9.09 -17.61
N ALA A 68 13.84 9.03 -18.76
CA ALA A 68 13.49 7.76 -19.40
C ALA A 68 14.74 6.98 -19.88
N ALA A 69 15.81 7.70 -20.24
CA ALA A 69 17.10 7.11 -20.62
C ALA A 69 17.97 6.68 -19.43
N PHE A 70 17.55 6.93 -18.18
CA PHE A 70 18.29 6.50 -17.00
C PHE A 70 18.39 4.97 -16.94
N GLN A 71 19.62 4.47 -16.77
CA GLN A 71 19.90 3.04 -16.69
C GLN A 71 20.72 2.74 -15.43
N VAL A 72 20.38 1.65 -14.76
CA VAL A 72 21.16 1.12 -13.63
C VAL A 72 22.28 0.25 -14.20
N PRO A 73 23.56 0.52 -13.88
CA PRO A 73 24.65 -0.34 -14.32
C PRO A 73 24.44 -1.77 -13.84
N SER A 74 24.55 -2.74 -14.77
CA SER A 74 24.34 -4.18 -14.49
C SER A 74 22.91 -4.54 -14.06
N ALA A 75 21.90 -3.79 -14.50
CA ALA A 75 20.50 -4.15 -14.30
C ALA A 75 20.20 -5.56 -14.83
N ARG A 76 19.52 -6.37 -14.02
CA ARG A 76 19.13 -7.75 -14.34
C ARG A 76 17.72 -7.81 -14.91
N PHE A 77 16.83 -6.92 -14.46
CA PHE A 77 15.45 -6.91 -14.95
C PHE A 77 15.37 -6.23 -16.32
N THR A 78 14.91 -6.99 -17.32
CA THR A 78 14.72 -6.50 -18.70
C THR A 78 13.31 -5.99 -18.97
N HIS A 79 12.35 -6.24 -18.08
CA HIS A 79 10.98 -5.74 -18.20
C HIS A 79 10.83 -4.33 -17.62
N ARG A 80 9.77 -3.65 -18.07
CA ARG A 80 9.38 -2.32 -17.58
C ARG A 80 9.12 -2.36 -16.07
N PRO A 81 9.47 -1.29 -15.32
CA PRO A 81 9.16 -1.24 -13.89
C PRO A 81 7.65 -1.23 -13.68
N ARG A 82 7.18 -2.10 -12.77
CA ARG A 82 5.74 -2.32 -12.53
C ARG A 82 5.26 -1.47 -11.38
N ILE A 83 4.36 -0.52 -11.66
CA ILE A 83 3.90 0.44 -10.65
C ILE A 83 2.40 0.27 -10.40
N LEU A 84 2.04 0.08 -9.13
CA LEU A 84 0.65 0.10 -8.66
C LEU A 84 0.29 1.50 -8.15
N VAL A 85 -0.79 2.07 -8.65
CA VAL A 85 -1.31 3.37 -8.23
C VAL A 85 -2.56 3.18 -7.38
N LEU A 86 -2.56 3.72 -6.16
CA LEU A 86 -3.68 3.73 -5.22
C LEU A 86 -4.14 5.16 -4.94
N TYR A 87 -5.46 5.38 -4.86
CA TYR A 87 -6.04 6.68 -4.52
C TYR A 87 -7.10 6.60 -3.41
N GLY A 88 -7.28 7.71 -2.69
CA GLY A 88 -8.03 7.75 -1.43
C GLY A 88 -9.44 8.33 -1.47
N SER A 89 -10.08 8.46 -2.64
CA SER A 89 -11.45 9.00 -2.69
C SER A 89 -12.32 8.33 -3.74
N LEU A 90 -13.54 8.02 -3.31
CA LEU A 90 -14.63 7.43 -4.09
C LEU A 90 -15.56 8.49 -4.70
N ARG A 91 -15.27 9.78 -4.51
CA ARG A 91 -16.11 10.85 -5.05
C ARG A 91 -16.06 10.84 -6.57
N PRO A 92 -17.18 11.12 -7.27
CA PRO A 92 -17.18 11.32 -8.72
C PRO A 92 -16.14 12.36 -9.16
N THR A 93 -16.01 13.45 -8.41
CA THR A 93 -14.97 14.48 -8.60
C THR A 93 -13.87 14.34 -7.55
N SER A 94 -12.99 13.37 -7.74
CA SER A 94 -11.86 13.09 -6.83
C SER A 94 -10.55 13.70 -7.33
N PHE A 95 -10.06 14.75 -6.65
CA PHE A 95 -8.74 15.33 -6.95
C PHE A 95 -7.58 14.37 -6.66
N SER A 96 -7.71 13.49 -5.66
CA SER A 96 -6.70 12.46 -5.39
C SER A 96 -6.61 11.44 -6.53
N ARG A 97 -7.74 11.13 -7.19
CA ARG A 97 -7.79 10.26 -8.37
C ARG A 97 -7.22 10.97 -9.58
N LYS A 98 -7.60 12.25 -9.82
CA LYS A 98 -7.01 13.08 -10.89
C LYS A 98 -5.47 13.15 -10.75
N MET A 99 -4.97 13.45 -9.56
CA MET A 99 -3.53 13.48 -9.27
C MET A 99 -2.86 12.10 -9.45
N ALA A 100 -3.51 11.03 -9.02
CA ALA A 100 -3.03 9.67 -9.23
C ALA A 100 -2.94 9.31 -10.72
N HIS A 101 -3.90 9.75 -11.53
CA HIS A 101 -3.89 9.54 -12.99
C HIS A 101 -2.77 10.34 -13.67
N GLU A 102 -2.49 11.58 -13.25
CA GLU A 102 -1.34 12.33 -13.79
C GLU A 102 -0.01 11.65 -13.44
N CYS A 103 0.12 11.13 -12.21
CA CYS A 103 1.29 10.32 -11.83
C CYS A 103 1.43 9.07 -12.70
N ALA A 104 0.32 8.37 -12.96
CA ALA A 104 0.31 7.19 -13.80
C ALA A 104 0.78 7.50 -15.23
N ARG A 105 0.24 8.56 -15.84
CA ARG A 105 0.62 9.01 -17.19
C ARG A 105 2.10 9.38 -17.28
N LEU A 106 2.62 10.16 -16.32
CA LEU A 106 4.04 10.53 -16.27
C LEU A 106 4.93 9.28 -16.22
N LEU A 107 4.61 8.32 -15.36
CA LEU A 107 5.39 7.09 -15.22
C LEU A 107 5.35 6.21 -16.47
N GLU A 108 4.22 6.15 -17.18
CA GLU A 108 4.14 5.39 -18.43
C GLU A 108 5.03 5.97 -19.52
N VAL A 109 5.03 7.29 -19.65
CA VAL A 109 5.88 8.00 -20.62
C VAL A 109 7.37 7.86 -20.23
N LEU A 110 7.69 7.80 -18.94
CA LEU A 110 9.03 7.46 -18.45
C LEU A 110 9.44 5.99 -18.73
N GLY A 111 8.49 5.11 -19.07
CA GLY A 111 8.77 3.72 -19.46
C GLY A 111 8.25 2.66 -18.49
N ALA A 112 7.48 3.03 -17.46
CA ALA A 112 6.87 2.08 -16.53
C ALA A 112 5.64 1.36 -17.12
N GLU A 113 5.36 0.16 -16.60
CA GLU A 113 4.07 -0.50 -16.73
C GLU A 113 3.23 -0.10 -15.51
N VAL A 114 2.13 0.62 -15.70
CA VAL A 114 1.34 1.20 -14.61
C VAL A 114 -0.05 0.59 -14.56
N ARG A 115 -0.52 0.23 -13.36
CA ARG A 115 -1.89 -0.23 -13.12
C ARG A 115 -2.50 0.55 -11.97
N THR A 116 -3.67 1.14 -12.21
CA THR A 116 -4.42 1.89 -11.19
C THR A 116 -5.51 1.01 -10.59
N PHE A 117 -5.53 0.87 -9.27
CA PHE A 117 -6.61 0.13 -8.59
C PHE A 117 -7.81 1.04 -8.33
N ASN A 118 -9.01 0.58 -8.70
CA ASN A 118 -10.25 1.23 -8.31
C ASN A 118 -10.79 0.66 -7.00
N PRO A 119 -10.86 1.42 -5.89
CA PRO A 119 -11.33 0.93 -4.61
C PRO A 119 -12.86 0.87 -4.45
N MET A 120 -13.64 1.24 -5.47
CA MET A 120 -15.10 1.07 -5.45
C MET A 120 -15.47 -0.41 -5.23
N GLY A 121 -16.37 -0.67 -4.28
CA GLY A 121 -16.80 -2.02 -3.92
C GLY A 121 -15.79 -2.81 -3.08
N LEU A 122 -14.66 -2.24 -2.65
CA LEU A 122 -13.78 -2.88 -1.68
C LEU A 122 -14.45 -2.90 -0.30
N PRO A 123 -14.72 -4.07 0.30
CA PRO A 123 -15.36 -4.14 1.61
C PRO A 123 -14.45 -3.55 2.70
N VAL A 124 -15.04 -3.13 3.81
CA VAL A 124 -14.27 -2.81 5.02
C VAL A 124 -13.53 -4.07 5.46
N ARG A 125 -12.28 -3.91 5.91
CA ARG A 125 -11.44 -5.03 6.35
C ARG A 125 -12.14 -5.93 7.36
N ASP A 126 -12.42 -7.17 6.94
CA ASP A 126 -13.00 -8.23 7.76
C ASP A 126 -12.30 -9.56 7.41
N PRO A 127 -11.73 -10.30 8.38
CA PRO A 127 -11.09 -11.61 8.12
C PRO A 127 -12.00 -12.65 7.47
N ALA A 128 -13.31 -12.48 7.47
CA ALA A 128 -14.25 -13.36 6.77
C ALA A 128 -14.33 -13.10 5.25
N LEU A 129 -13.83 -11.96 4.76
CA LEU A 129 -13.98 -11.52 3.36
C LEU A 129 -12.68 -11.62 2.55
N GLU A 130 -11.79 -12.55 2.92
CA GLU A 130 -10.50 -12.75 2.25
C GLU A 130 -10.64 -13.10 0.76
N ASP A 131 -11.69 -13.84 0.39
CA ASP A 131 -11.97 -14.28 -0.99
C ASP A 131 -12.77 -13.27 -1.82
N HIS A 132 -13.06 -12.08 -1.27
CA HIS A 132 -13.81 -11.07 -1.99
C HIS A 132 -13.05 -10.63 -3.26
N PRO A 133 -13.71 -10.52 -4.45
CA PRO A 133 -13.03 -10.24 -5.72
C PRO A 133 -12.11 -9.02 -5.69
N LYS A 134 -12.57 -7.90 -5.12
CA LYS A 134 -11.77 -6.67 -4.98
C LYS A 134 -10.56 -6.82 -4.04
N VAL A 135 -10.64 -7.71 -3.06
CA VAL A 135 -9.52 -8.01 -2.14
C VAL A 135 -8.46 -8.81 -2.89
N GLN A 136 -8.88 -9.84 -3.63
CA GLN A 136 -8.00 -10.65 -4.46
C GLN A 136 -7.33 -9.81 -5.56
N GLU A 137 -8.08 -8.95 -6.23
CA GLU A 137 -7.55 -8.01 -7.23
C GLU A 137 -6.45 -7.11 -6.62
N LEU A 138 -6.74 -6.44 -5.50
CA LEU A 138 -5.78 -5.55 -4.83
C LEU A 138 -4.49 -6.30 -4.42
N ARG A 139 -4.62 -7.51 -3.90
CA ARG A 139 -3.47 -8.33 -3.50
C ARG A 139 -2.66 -8.80 -4.68
N ASN A 140 -3.30 -9.20 -5.77
CA ASN A 140 -2.63 -9.61 -7.00
C ASN A 140 -1.87 -8.44 -7.63
N LEU A 141 -2.47 -7.24 -7.61
CA LEU A 141 -1.81 -6.02 -8.04
C LEU A 141 -0.59 -5.67 -7.18
N SER A 142 -0.71 -5.76 -5.85
CA SER A 142 0.43 -5.54 -4.95
C SER A 142 1.50 -6.61 -5.13
N LYS A 143 1.14 -7.85 -5.45
CA LYS A 143 2.11 -8.91 -5.73
C LYS A 143 2.87 -8.64 -7.03
N TRP A 144 2.17 -8.17 -8.06
CA TRP A 144 2.71 -7.82 -9.38
C TRP A 144 3.66 -6.61 -9.35
N SER A 145 3.40 -5.64 -8.48
CA SER A 145 4.13 -4.38 -8.45
C SER A 145 5.57 -4.53 -7.94
N GLU A 146 6.41 -3.58 -8.35
CA GLU A 146 7.76 -3.33 -7.85
C GLU A 146 7.83 -1.98 -7.09
N GLY A 147 6.87 -1.09 -7.35
CA GLY A 147 6.71 0.18 -6.66
C GLY A 147 5.25 0.62 -6.56
N HIS A 148 4.90 1.42 -5.55
CA HIS A 148 3.56 1.98 -5.37
C HIS A 148 3.55 3.51 -5.39
N VAL A 149 2.51 4.08 -5.98
CA VAL A 149 2.13 5.50 -5.85
C VAL A 149 0.90 5.59 -4.95
N TRP A 150 1.00 6.34 -3.86
CA TRP A 150 -0.07 6.50 -2.86
C TRP A 150 -0.58 7.94 -2.84
N SER A 151 -1.81 8.15 -3.31
CA SER A 151 -2.45 9.47 -3.36
C SER A 151 -3.67 9.52 -2.42
N SER A 152 -3.55 10.18 -1.27
CA SER A 152 -4.70 10.38 -0.36
C SER A 152 -5.15 11.84 -0.31
N PRO A 153 -6.46 12.12 -0.34
CA PRO A 153 -6.94 13.39 0.19
C PRO A 153 -6.60 13.51 1.67
N GLU A 154 -6.56 14.75 2.16
CA GLU A 154 -6.65 15.04 3.58
C GLU A 154 -8.11 15.25 3.98
N MET A 155 -8.61 14.40 4.87
CA MET A 155 -9.98 14.47 5.40
C MET A 155 -9.91 14.53 6.93
N HIS A 156 -10.51 15.57 7.50
CA HIS A 156 -10.42 15.86 8.94
C HIS A 156 -8.96 15.86 9.47
N GLY A 157 -8.03 16.38 8.67
CA GLY A 157 -6.61 16.48 9.02
C GLY A 157 -5.83 15.16 8.98
N CYS A 158 -6.38 14.09 8.40
CA CYS A 158 -5.74 12.78 8.31
C CYS A 158 -5.93 12.12 6.93
N ILE A 159 -5.30 10.96 6.71
CA ILE A 159 -5.58 10.10 5.56
C ILE A 159 -7.05 9.66 5.57
N THR A 160 -7.58 9.36 4.39
CA THR A 160 -8.97 8.90 4.28
C THR A 160 -9.12 7.44 4.74
N GLY A 161 -10.30 7.13 5.29
CA GLY A 161 -10.67 5.74 5.60
C GLY A 161 -10.66 4.84 4.36
N ALA A 162 -11.06 5.38 3.19
CA ALA A 162 -11.02 4.65 1.93
C ALA A 162 -9.59 4.27 1.52
N PHE A 163 -8.60 5.15 1.74
CA PHE A 163 -7.20 4.83 1.49
C PHE A 163 -6.68 3.81 2.51
N LYS A 164 -6.93 4.07 3.80
CA LYS A 164 -6.46 3.21 4.89
C LYS A 164 -6.99 1.77 4.76
N ASN A 165 -8.26 1.61 4.37
CA ASN A 165 -8.88 0.31 4.14
C ASN A 165 -8.16 -0.50 3.04
N GLN A 166 -7.67 0.14 1.97
CA GLN A 166 -6.86 -0.54 0.95
C GLN A 166 -5.57 -1.10 1.56
N ILE A 167 -4.85 -0.31 2.36
CA ILE A 167 -3.62 -0.77 3.01
C ILE A 167 -3.91 -1.89 4.03
N ASP A 168 -5.03 -1.83 4.74
CA ASP A 168 -5.42 -2.87 5.72
C ASP A 168 -5.73 -4.23 5.09
N TRP A 169 -6.05 -4.25 3.79
CA TRP A 169 -6.21 -5.49 3.02
C TRP A 169 -4.89 -6.11 2.54
N LEU A 170 -3.77 -5.37 2.61
CA LEU A 170 -2.45 -5.84 2.25
C LEU A 170 -1.74 -6.44 3.49
N PRO A 171 -1.59 -7.77 3.59
CA PRO A 171 -0.89 -8.36 4.72
C PRO A 171 0.63 -8.17 4.57
N LEU A 172 1.36 -8.16 5.69
CA LEU A 172 2.83 -8.19 5.68
C LEU A 172 3.39 -9.53 5.17
N ASN A 173 2.64 -10.61 5.38
CA ASN A 173 2.95 -11.95 4.90
C ASN A 173 1.67 -12.72 4.55
N THR A 174 1.73 -13.43 3.43
CA THR A 174 0.78 -14.50 3.09
C THR A 174 1.61 -15.76 2.87
N GLY A 175 1.83 -16.52 3.94
CA GLY A 175 2.80 -17.62 3.95
C GLY A 175 4.22 -17.11 3.70
N SER A 176 4.84 -17.55 2.61
CA SER A 176 6.18 -17.12 2.18
C SER A 176 6.20 -15.81 1.38
N VAL A 177 5.06 -15.38 0.83
CA VAL A 177 4.98 -14.19 -0.01
C VAL A 177 4.84 -12.94 0.85
N ARG A 178 5.63 -11.91 0.55
CA ARG A 178 5.57 -10.59 1.19
C ARG A 178 5.09 -9.56 0.16
N PRO A 179 3.79 -9.20 0.13
CA PRO A 179 3.20 -8.40 -0.95
C PRO A 179 3.73 -6.96 -1.07
N THR A 180 4.30 -6.40 0.00
CA THR A 180 4.78 -4.99 -0.01
C THR A 180 6.25 -4.85 0.33
N GLN A 181 6.84 -5.81 1.05
CA GLN A 181 8.21 -5.69 1.52
C GLN A 181 9.20 -5.55 0.34
N GLY A 182 10.09 -4.56 0.43
CA GLY A 182 11.13 -4.30 -0.58
C GLY A 182 10.65 -3.51 -1.80
N ARG A 183 9.34 -3.30 -1.98
CA ARG A 183 8.78 -2.48 -3.06
C ARG A 183 8.92 -1.00 -2.72
N THR A 184 9.27 -0.19 -3.71
CA THR A 184 9.37 1.26 -3.52
C THR A 184 8.00 1.89 -3.29
N CYS A 185 7.97 3.04 -2.62
CA CYS A 185 6.74 3.78 -2.38
C CYS A 185 6.98 5.27 -2.60
N VAL A 186 6.01 5.98 -3.15
CA VAL A 186 5.96 7.44 -3.15
C VAL A 186 4.59 7.91 -2.67
N VAL A 187 4.57 9.00 -1.92
CA VAL A 187 3.37 9.49 -1.23
C VAL A 187 3.01 10.89 -1.72
N LEU A 188 1.73 11.08 -1.97
CA LEU A 188 1.15 12.34 -2.41
C LEU A 188 -0.14 12.62 -1.63
N GLN A 189 -0.43 13.90 -1.44
CA GLN A 189 -1.74 14.32 -0.95
C GLN A 189 -2.33 15.48 -1.75
N VAL A 190 -3.66 15.54 -1.72
CA VAL A 190 -4.42 16.74 -2.07
C VAL A 190 -5.20 17.21 -0.86
N ASN A 191 -5.43 18.51 -0.75
CA ASN A 191 -6.35 19.05 0.24
C ASN A 191 -7.24 20.14 -0.39
N GLY A 192 -8.40 20.38 0.23
CA GLY A 192 -9.33 21.41 -0.23
C GLY A 192 -9.03 22.81 0.34
N GLY A 193 -8.14 22.90 1.33
CA GLY A 193 -7.86 24.10 2.11
C GLY A 193 -6.44 24.63 1.93
N SER A 194 -5.91 25.25 2.97
CA SER A 194 -4.50 25.66 3.01
C SER A 194 -3.58 24.44 3.03
N GLN A 195 -2.32 24.66 2.63
CA GLN A 195 -1.33 23.60 2.57
C GLN A 195 -1.14 22.91 3.94
N SER A 196 -1.07 21.59 3.87
CA SER A 196 -0.88 20.68 5.00
C SER A 196 0.00 19.52 4.55
N PHE A 197 0.57 18.79 5.50
CA PHE A 197 1.40 17.61 5.25
C PHE A 197 0.96 16.41 6.08
N ASN A 198 -0.19 16.48 6.75
CA ASN A 198 -0.61 15.45 7.69
C ASN A 198 -0.83 14.10 6.98
N ALA A 199 -1.53 14.11 5.84
CA ALA A 199 -1.80 12.89 5.10
C ALA A 199 -0.50 12.24 4.58
N VAL A 200 0.42 12.99 3.95
CA VAL A 200 1.71 12.43 3.48
C VAL A 200 2.60 11.94 4.62
N ASN A 201 2.57 12.60 5.78
CA ASN A 201 3.32 12.16 6.96
C ASN A 201 2.79 10.80 7.46
N GLU A 202 1.47 10.64 7.56
CA GLU A 202 0.85 9.37 7.94
C GLU A 202 1.06 8.29 6.87
N LEU A 203 0.99 8.61 5.59
CA LEU A 203 1.32 7.67 4.50
C LEU A 203 2.77 7.21 4.57
N ARG A 204 3.72 8.12 4.85
CA ARG A 204 5.14 7.78 4.99
C ARG A 204 5.37 6.87 6.20
N ARG A 205 4.67 7.12 7.31
CA ARG A 205 4.65 6.19 8.45
C ARG A 205 4.10 4.84 8.00
N LEU A 206 2.95 4.78 7.32
CA LEU A 206 2.40 3.52 6.81
C LEU A 206 3.37 2.77 5.90
N ALA A 207 4.06 3.45 4.99
CA ALA A 207 5.05 2.84 4.09
C ALA A 207 6.16 2.14 4.88
N ARG A 208 6.65 2.78 5.95
CA ARG A 208 7.62 2.18 6.87
C ARG A 208 7.06 0.91 7.54
N TRP A 209 5.80 0.93 7.99
CA TRP A 209 5.15 -0.25 8.57
C TRP A 209 5.02 -1.38 7.54
N MET A 210 4.71 -1.05 6.29
CA MET A 210 4.64 -1.98 5.16
C MET A 210 6.00 -2.43 4.63
N ARG A 211 7.10 -1.99 5.27
CA ARG A 211 8.50 -2.28 4.92
C ARG A 211 8.86 -1.87 3.49
N MET A 212 8.28 -0.75 3.06
CA MET A 212 8.50 -0.16 1.75
C MET A 212 9.52 0.97 1.87
N PRO A 213 10.66 0.93 1.15
CA PRO A 213 11.51 2.10 0.99
C PRO A 213 10.70 3.23 0.32
N CYS A 214 10.49 4.32 1.06
CA CYS A 214 9.71 5.46 0.59
C CYS A 214 10.63 6.53 0.00
N CYS A 215 10.33 6.96 -1.22
CA CYS A 215 11.00 8.05 -1.92
C CYS A 215 11.08 9.29 -1.02
N THR A 216 12.19 10.03 -1.10
CA THR A 216 12.42 11.20 -0.24
C THR A 216 11.46 12.33 -0.56
N ASN A 217 11.31 12.65 -1.85
CA ASN A 217 10.40 13.68 -2.31
C ASN A 217 8.93 13.24 -2.18
N GLN A 218 8.05 14.23 -2.08
CA GLN A 218 6.61 14.04 -1.91
C GLN A 218 5.85 15.26 -2.44
N SER A 219 4.58 15.07 -2.80
CA SER A 219 3.71 16.16 -3.26
C SER A 219 2.57 16.42 -2.29
N SER A 220 2.28 17.70 -2.03
CA SER A 220 1.10 18.16 -1.31
C SER A 220 0.50 19.35 -2.02
N VAL A 221 -0.65 19.13 -2.67
CA VAL A 221 -1.35 20.14 -3.47
C VAL A 221 -2.46 20.79 -2.63
N PRO A 222 -2.30 22.06 -2.19
CA PRO A 222 -3.34 22.81 -1.52
C PRO A 222 -4.43 23.27 -2.47
N LYS A 223 -5.63 23.57 -1.92
CA LYS A 223 -6.77 24.09 -2.70
C LYS A 223 -6.93 23.39 -4.05
N ALA A 224 -6.87 22.06 -4.07
CA ALA A 224 -6.67 21.29 -5.30
C ALA A 224 -7.71 21.59 -6.39
N TRP A 225 -8.91 22.06 -6.02
CA TRP A 225 -9.92 22.52 -6.97
C TRP A 225 -9.50 23.70 -7.87
N GLN A 226 -8.46 24.46 -7.51
CA GLN A 226 -7.88 25.51 -8.35
C GLN A 226 -6.85 24.98 -9.36
N GLU A 227 -6.18 23.88 -9.00
CA GLU A 227 -5.03 23.31 -9.70
C GLU A 227 -5.41 22.30 -10.78
N PHE A 228 -6.68 21.93 -10.88
CA PHE A 228 -7.20 21.09 -11.96
C PHE A 228 -8.18 21.89 -12.82
N ASP A 229 -8.14 21.65 -14.13
CA ASP A 229 -9.11 22.20 -15.08
C ASP A 229 -10.41 21.37 -15.13
N ASP A 230 -11.30 21.78 -16.03
CA ASP A 230 -12.62 21.18 -16.22
C ASP A 230 -12.53 19.75 -16.78
N ASP A 231 -11.52 19.49 -17.63
CA ASP A 231 -11.20 18.15 -18.14
C ASP A 231 -10.54 17.25 -17.06
N GLY A 232 -10.11 17.84 -15.96
CA GLY A 232 -9.48 17.17 -14.85
C GLY A 232 -7.99 16.92 -15.03
N ARG A 233 -7.33 17.71 -15.87
CA ARG A 233 -5.87 17.80 -15.99
C ARG A 233 -5.31 18.83 -15.04
N MET A 234 -4.08 18.59 -14.61
CA MET A 234 -3.36 19.50 -13.73
C MET A 234 -2.87 20.71 -14.52
N LYS A 235 -3.21 21.90 -14.05
CA LYS A 235 -2.81 23.17 -14.67
C LYS A 235 -1.31 23.41 -14.49
N ASP A 236 -0.76 24.29 -15.32
CA ASP A 236 0.60 24.76 -15.15
C ASP A 236 0.78 25.53 -13.84
N SER A 237 1.58 24.96 -12.93
CA SER A 237 1.88 25.53 -11.62
C SER A 237 3.11 24.87 -11.01
N SER A 238 3.68 25.49 -9.96
CA SER A 238 4.79 24.91 -9.22
C SER A 238 4.45 23.58 -8.53
N PHE A 239 3.16 23.29 -8.32
CA PHE A 239 2.71 21.99 -7.85
C PHE A 239 2.82 20.92 -8.94
N ARG A 240 2.59 21.29 -10.20
CA ARG A 240 2.76 20.39 -11.35
C ARG A 240 4.23 20.02 -11.50
N ASP A 241 5.12 21.01 -11.46
CA ASP A 241 6.57 20.79 -11.51
C ASP A 241 7.02 19.84 -10.39
N ARG A 242 6.53 20.06 -9.17
CA ARG A 242 6.81 19.15 -8.05
C ARG A 242 6.31 17.73 -8.30
N VAL A 243 5.14 17.55 -8.91
CA VAL A 243 4.65 16.20 -9.24
C VAL A 243 5.56 15.53 -10.26
N VAL A 244 6.07 16.28 -11.25
CA VAL A 244 7.07 15.78 -12.21
C VAL A 244 8.36 15.35 -11.50
N ASP A 245 8.93 16.21 -10.65
CA ASP A 245 10.14 15.90 -9.86
C ASP A 245 9.97 14.60 -9.04
N VAL A 246 8.81 14.47 -8.39
CA VAL A 246 8.50 13.34 -7.51
C VAL A 246 8.37 12.05 -8.31
N MET A 247 7.74 12.08 -9.49
CA MET A 247 7.63 10.90 -10.37
C MET A 247 8.97 10.52 -10.99
N GLU A 248 9.79 11.50 -11.37
CA GLU A 248 11.13 11.28 -11.88
C GLU A 248 12.03 10.62 -10.83
N GLU A 249 12.09 11.19 -9.61
CA GLU A 249 12.86 10.64 -8.50
C GLU A 249 12.39 9.23 -8.19
N PHE A 250 11.07 9.02 -8.10
CA PHE A 250 10.48 7.72 -7.80
C PHE A 250 10.77 6.67 -8.89
N TYR A 251 10.76 7.06 -10.17
CA TYR A 251 11.09 6.17 -11.28
C TYR A 251 12.54 5.68 -11.19
N LYS A 252 13.49 6.61 -11.06
CA LYS A 252 14.92 6.30 -10.91
C LYS A 252 15.18 5.46 -9.64
N PHE A 253 14.54 5.84 -8.54
CA PHE A 253 14.62 5.12 -7.27
C PHE A 253 14.12 3.67 -7.41
N THR A 254 13.02 3.46 -8.11
CA THR A 254 12.46 2.12 -8.35
C THR A 254 13.39 1.26 -9.20
N LEU A 255 13.98 1.83 -10.26
CA LEU A 255 14.96 1.12 -11.09
C LEU A 255 16.16 0.66 -10.27
N ILE A 256 16.66 1.48 -9.34
CA ILE A 256 17.80 1.10 -8.48
C ILE A 256 17.38 0.05 -7.45
N MET A 257 16.29 0.29 -6.73
CA MET A 257 15.94 -0.52 -5.57
C MET A 257 15.47 -1.93 -5.95
N ARG A 258 14.78 -2.09 -7.09
CA ARG A 258 14.28 -3.40 -7.52
C ARG A 258 15.41 -4.41 -7.77
N GLU A 259 16.55 -3.95 -8.27
CA GLU A 259 17.73 -4.78 -8.58
C GLU A 259 18.37 -5.40 -7.32
N HIS A 260 18.14 -4.79 -6.15
CA HIS A 260 18.74 -5.17 -4.87
C HIS A 260 17.72 -5.55 -3.79
N ALA A 261 16.44 -5.68 -4.14
CA ALA A 261 15.37 -5.89 -3.18
C ALA A 261 15.60 -7.13 -2.30
N ASP A 262 16.02 -8.26 -2.87
CA ASP A 262 16.29 -9.49 -2.12
C ASP A 262 17.46 -9.33 -1.14
N ALA A 263 18.55 -8.70 -1.59
CA ALA A 263 19.74 -8.46 -0.77
C ALA A 263 19.45 -7.53 0.41
N LEU A 264 18.67 -6.46 0.18
CA LEU A 264 18.26 -5.52 1.23
C LEU A 264 17.30 -6.16 2.24
N ASN A 265 16.56 -7.20 1.83
CA ASN A 265 15.62 -7.91 2.67
C ASN A 265 16.21 -9.15 3.36
N ASP A 266 17.46 -9.52 3.05
CA ASP A 266 18.18 -10.59 3.74
C ASP A 266 18.63 -10.14 5.13
N ARG A 267 17.79 -10.39 6.14
CA ARG A 267 17.98 -9.91 7.51
C ARG A 267 18.72 -10.90 8.39
N PHE A 268 19.68 -10.39 9.17
CA PHE A 268 20.41 -11.17 10.17
C PHE A 268 19.50 -11.95 11.14
N SER A 269 18.46 -11.30 11.68
CA SER A 269 17.53 -11.95 12.61
C SER A 269 16.74 -13.09 11.98
N GLU A 270 16.37 -12.94 10.71
CA GLU A 270 15.66 -13.96 9.92
C GLU A 270 16.60 -15.15 9.64
N ARG A 271 17.86 -14.90 9.24
CA ARG A 271 18.87 -15.96 9.08
C ARG A 271 19.13 -16.72 10.37
N LYS A 272 19.23 -16.02 11.51
CA LYS A 272 19.40 -16.64 12.84
C LYS A 272 18.22 -17.53 13.19
N GLU A 273 16.99 -17.11 12.91
CA GLU A 273 15.80 -17.90 13.17
C GLU A 273 15.75 -19.18 12.31
N VAL A 274 16.04 -19.06 11.02
CA VAL A 274 16.13 -20.22 10.12
C VAL A 274 17.18 -21.21 10.60
N ALA A 275 18.35 -20.74 11.05
CA ALA A 275 19.39 -21.60 11.59
C ALA A 275 18.94 -22.34 12.88
N GLN A 276 18.10 -21.71 13.71
CA GLN A 276 17.62 -22.29 14.96
C GLN A 276 16.41 -23.21 14.79
N LYS A 277 15.49 -22.87 13.88
CA LYS A 277 14.18 -23.52 13.75
C LYS A 277 13.98 -24.27 12.43
N GLY A 278 14.95 -24.21 11.52
CA GLY A 278 14.88 -24.79 10.17
C GLY A 278 13.98 -24.03 9.19
N LYS A 279 13.18 -23.06 9.66
CA LYS A 279 12.29 -22.23 8.85
C LYS A 279 12.01 -20.89 9.55
N LEU A 280 11.55 -19.91 8.78
CA LEU A 280 10.93 -18.71 9.35
C LEU A 280 9.54 -19.05 9.86
N LEU A 281 9.22 -18.59 11.06
CA LEU A 281 7.87 -18.71 11.60
C LEU A 281 6.97 -17.64 11.02
N THR A 282 5.72 -18.00 10.80
CA THR A 282 4.64 -17.04 10.58
C THR A 282 4.37 -16.26 11.87
N GLN A 283 3.71 -15.11 11.75
CA GLN A 283 3.35 -14.30 12.91
C GLN A 283 2.38 -15.05 13.84
N ALA A 284 1.49 -15.87 13.28
CA ALA A 284 0.60 -16.74 14.05
C ALA A 284 1.37 -17.80 14.85
N GLU A 285 2.39 -18.43 14.26
CA GLU A 285 3.26 -19.38 14.95
C GLU A 285 4.06 -18.71 16.08
N HIS A 286 4.53 -17.47 15.89
CA HIS A 286 5.16 -16.69 16.95
C HIS A 286 4.22 -16.40 18.13
N LEU A 287 2.93 -16.19 17.85
CA LEU A 287 1.90 -15.93 18.86
C LEU A 287 1.35 -17.22 19.50
N GLY A 288 1.86 -18.40 19.10
CA GLY A 288 1.35 -19.69 19.56
C GLY A 288 -0.04 -20.04 19.02
N LEU A 289 -0.56 -19.28 18.05
CA LEU A 289 -1.84 -19.52 17.38
C LEU A 289 -1.64 -20.54 16.26
N CYS A 290 -1.29 -21.77 16.65
CA CYS A 290 -1.21 -22.87 15.70
C CYS A 290 -2.60 -23.51 15.58
N PHE A 291 -3.40 -23.09 14.59
CA PHE A 291 -4.61 -23.81 14.21
C PHE A 291 -4.20 -25.15 13.58
N HIS A 292 -4.01 -26.17 14.42
CA HIS A 292 -3.98 -27.55 13.97
C HIS A 292 -5.40 -27.93 13.54
N SER A 293 -5.68 -27.75 12.25
CA SER A 293 -6.83 -28.31 11.55
C SER A 293 -6.70 -29.84 11.49
N ARG A 294 -6.86 -30.53 12.64
CA ARG A 294 -7.15 -31.97 12.78
C ARG A 294 -7.75 -32.27 14.17
N ASN A 295 -8.84 -31.59 14.55
CA ASN A 295 -9.88 -32.16 15.41
C ASN A 295 -10.97 -31.11 15.70
N THR A 296 -12.19 -31.43 15.34
CA THR A 296 -13.43 -30.66 15.57
C THR A 296 -13.75 -30.37 17.04
N ARG A 297 -12.95 -30.86 18.00
CA ARG A 297 -13.15 -30.63 19.45
C ARG A 297 -12.55 -29.33 20.00
N HIS A 298 -11.60 -28.68 19.32
CA HIS A 298 -11.00 -27.43 19.83
C HIS A 298 -11.85 -26.18 19.56
N VAL A 299 -12.75 -26.22 18.57
CA VAL A 299 -13.70 -25.13 18.30
C VAL A 299 -14.73 -25.01 19.44
N GLU A 300 -15.17 -26.13 20.02
CA GLU A 300 -16.09 -26.15 21.17
C GLU A 300 -15.47 -25.54 22.44
N LEU A 301 -14.18 -25.81 22.70
CA LEU A 301 -13.45 -25.25 23.85
C LEU A 301 -13.17 -23.75 23.68
N PHE A 302 -12.95 -23.29 22.45
CA PHE A 302 -12.77 -21.87 22.15
C PHE A 302 -14.08 -21.08 22.26
N LEU A 303 -15.19 -21.64 21.75
CA LEU A 303 -16.53 -21.04 21.88
C LEU A 303 -16.99 -20.99 23.34
N ARG A 304 -16.76 -22.04 24.15
CA ARG A 304 -17.03 -22.01 25.60
C ARG A 304 -16.22 -20.97 26.36
N ARG A 305 -14.99 -20.68 25.93
CA ARG A 305 -14.13 -19.68 26.57
C ARG A 305 -14.53 -18.25 26.18
N MET A 306 -15.15 -18.06 25.01
CA MET A 306 -15.74 -16.77 24.60
C MET A 306 -17.11 -16.53 25.23
N GLU A 307 -17.94 -17.55 25.46
CA GLU A 307 -19.18 -17.42 26.24
C GLU A 307 -18.91 -16.97 27.69
N LEU A 308 -17.80 -17.40 28.29
CA LEU A 308 -17.37 -16.97 29.62
C LEU A 308 -16.90 -15.51 29.70
N LEU A 309 -16.58 -14.88 28.57
CA LEU A 309 -16.12 -13.48 28.51
C LEU A 309 -17.24 -12.49 28.20
N ASN A 310 -18.46 -12.96 27.93
CA ASN A 310 -19.64 -12.11 27.69
C ASN A 310 -20.42 -11.75 28.97
N VAL A 311 -19.82 -11.89 30.15
CA VAL A 311 -20.42 -11.38 31.40
C VAL A 311 -20.01 -9.91 31.59
N TRP A 312 -20.65 -9.03 30.82
CA TRP A 312 -20.74 -7.60 31.12
C TRP A 312 -22.20 -7.25 31.42
N SER A 313 -22.67 -7.65 32.60
CA SER A 313 -23.95 -7.20 33.15
C SER A 313 -24.05 -7.42 34.67
N ASN A 314 -23.19 -6.75 35.46
CA ASN A 314 -23.54 -5.98 36.68
C ASN A 314 -22.29 -5.68 37.55
N PRO A 315 -22.27 -4.56 38.31
CA PRO A 315 -21.13 -4.14 39.10
C PRO A 315 -21.28 -4.57 40.58
N GLU A 316 -20.44 -5.48 41.06
CA GLU A 316 -20.09 -5.54 42.49
C GLU A 316 -18.59 -5.91 42.64
N PRO A 317 -17.83 -5.21 43.51
CA PRO A 317 -16.41 -5.51 43.69
C PRO A 317 -16.20 -6.79 44.52
N PRO A 318 -15.23 -7.65 44.18
CA PRO A 318 -15.02 -8.90 44.89
C PRO A 318 -14.40 -8.66 46.28
N LYS A 319 -14.96 -9.32 47.30
CA LYS A 319 -14.42 -9.37 48.67
C LYS A 319 -13.16 -10.25 48.73
N CYS A 320 -12.11 -9.73 49.37
CA CYS A 320 -10.83 -10.41 49.57
C CYS A 320 -10.96 -11.60 50.54
N PRO A 321 -10.37 -12.79 50.27
CA PRO A 321 -10.40 -13.91 51.20
C PRO A 321 -9.32 -13.75 52.29
N LYS A 322 -9.75 -13.89 53.56
CA LYS A 322 -8.88 -13.99 54.73
C LYS A 322 -8.01 -15.26 54.62
N GLN A 323 -6.69 -15.12 54.63
CA GLN A 323 -5.78 -16.22 54.95
C GLN A 323 -5.21 -16.05 56.36
N VAL A 324 -5.20 -17.19 57.04
CA VAL A 324 -4.86 -17.43 58.43
C VAL A 324 -3.37 -17.26 58.67
N GLN A 325 -3.03 -16.57 59.77
CA GLN A 325 -1.68 -16.44 60.31
C GLN A 325 -1.22 -17.77 60.92
N ASN A 326 0.04 -18.15 60.66
CA ASN A 326 0.88 -18.68 61.74
C ASN A 326 2.34 -18.21 61.52
N PRO A 327 3.06 -17.83 62.59
CA PRO A 327 4.32 -17.09 62.55
C PRO A 327 5.52 -18.04 62.54
N ASP A 328 6.74 -17.47 62.64
CA ASP A 328 8.04 -18.13 62.78
C ASP A 328 8.85 -18.28 61.47
N ASN A 329 9.36 -17.18 60.93
CA ASN A 329 10.81 -16.93 60.99
C ASN A 329 11.20 -15.55 60.47
N LEU A 330 12.13 -14.97 61.22
CA LEU A 330 12.72 -13.65 61.12
C LEU A 330 13.74 -13.50 59.98
N GLN A 331 13.90 -12.24 59.56
CA GLN A 331 15.12 -11.60 59.00
C GLN A 331 15.46 -11.97 57.54
N PHE A 332 15.64 -11.01 56.63
CA PHE A 332 16.61 -9.91 56.71
C PHE A 332 16.13 -8.60 56.10
N LEU A 333 16.52 -7.52 56.77
CA LEU A 333 16.45 -6.12 56.37
C LEU A 333 17.50 -5.75 55.29
N TYR A 334 17.19 -4.65 54.62
CA TYR A 334 18.03 -3.47 54.33
C TYR A 334 18.14 -3.04 52.86
N THR A 335 17.65 -1.82 52.70
CA THR A 335 17.75 -0.85 51.62
C THR A 335 19.19 -0.59 51.17
N GLY A 336 19.39 -0.39 49.87
CA GLY A 336 20.59 0.20 49.29
C GLY A 336 20.22 1.19 48.18
N GLN A 337 20.43 2.48 48.46
CA GLN A 337 20.31 3.61 47.54
C GLN A 337 21.31 3.54 46.38
N CYS A 338 21.01 4.21 45.27
CA CYS A 338 22.02 4.93 44.50
C CYS A 338 21.41 6.21 43.89
N ALA A 339 21.83 7.36 44.44
CA ALA A 339 21.93 8.64 43.74
C ALA A 339 23.00 8.52 42.64
N THR A 340 23.01 9.29 41.55
CA THR A 340 23.02 10.76 41.42
C THR A 340 22.37 11.22 40.12
#